data_AF-A0A3M8FVA7-F1
#
_entry.id   AF-A0A3M8FVA7-F1
#
_cell.length_a   1.000
_cell.length_b   1.000
_cell.length_c   1.000
_cell.angle_alpha   90.00
_cell.angle_beta   90.00
_cell.angle_gamma   90.00
#
_symmetry.space_group_name_H-M   'P 1'
#
loop_
_entity.id
_entity.type
_entity.pdbx_description
1 polymer ?
#
loop_
_entity_poly.entity_id
_entity_poly.type
_entity_poly.pdbx_seq_one_letter_code
_entity_poly.pdbx_strand_id
1 'polypeptide(L)'
;MASVYRRKDRNGRPAKKYTALYFDAVCGVNGKWRTKAAFTDREASLAFAQRLERKSEREAERLFDPVLGQAKRPIAEHLEMFLETELDPTRSKRYVQQVRSRLERVIVGVGAERLNDLITIHVSRFLNDLKVNGRPVSAATRSDFVATC
;
A
#
# COMPACT_ATOMS: atom_id res chain seq x y z
N MET A 1 10.20 -9.27 26.01
CA MET A 1 8.94 -10.02 26.06
C MET A 1 7.79 -9.05 26.22
N ALA A 2 6.93 -9.02 25.21
CA ALA A 2 5.67 -8.31 25.23
C ALA A 2 4.84 -8.67 26.47
N SER A 3 4.27 -7.64 27.11
CA SER A 3 3.44 -7.80 28.29
C SER A 3 2.19 -6.95 28.20
N VAL A 4 1.20 -7.29 29.02
CA VAL A 4 -0.11 -6.65 28.99
C VAL A 4 -0.52 -6.30 30.41
N TYR A 5 -0.96 -5.07 30.63
CA TYR A 5 -1.41 -4.60 31.94
C TYR A 5 -2.63 -3.68 31.80
N ARG A 6 -3.40 -3.53 32.87
CA ARG A 6 -4.48 -2.52 32.95
C ARG A 6 -3.97 -1.29 33.68
N ARG A 7 -4.12 -0.13 33.06
CA ARG A 7 -3.91 1.15 33.73
C ARG A 7 -5.10 1.47 34.62
N LYS A 8 -4.85 2.14 35.74
CA LYS A 8 -5.91 2.79 36.51
C LYS A 8 -6.22 4.14 35.86
N ASP A 9 -7.49 4.51 35.84
CA ASP A 9 -7.91 5.85 35.45
C ASP A 9 -7.58 6.87 36.55
N ARG A 10 -7.84 8.16 36.28
CA ARG A 10 -7.65 9.25 37.25
C ARG A 10 -8.45 9.06 38.54
N ASN A 11 -9.51 8.25 38.49
CA ASN A 11 -10.42 7.97 39.61
C ASN A 11 -10.08 6.64 40.31
N GLY A 12 -8.94 6.03 39.99
CA GLY A 12 -8.46 4.78 40.58
C GLY A 12 -9.15 3.51 40.09
N ARG A 13 -10.10 3.61 39.15
CA ARG A 13 -10.82 2.46 38.58
C ARG A 13 -9.99 1.80 37.47
N PRO A 14 -10.05 0.47 37.31
CA PRO A 14 -9.33 -0.21 36.24
C PRO A 14 -9.89 0.20 34.87
N ALA A 15 -9.01 0.53 33.93
CA ALA A 15 -9.40 0.81 32.56
C ALA A 15 -10.08 -0.40 31.91
N LYS A 16 -11.09 -0.14 31.08
CA LYS A 16 -11.84 -1.19 30.36
C LYS A 16 -10.97 -1.96 29.37
N LYS A 17 -9.99 -1.29 28.76
CA LYS A 17 -9.06 -1.88 27.79
C LYS A 17 -7.72 -2.18 28.44
N TYR A 18 -7.12 -3.28 28.04
CA TYR A 18 -5.73 -3.57 28.37
C TYR A 18 -4.78 -2.66 27.57
N THR A 19 -3.59 -2.45 28.12
CA THR A 19 -2.48 -1.78 27.44
C THR A 19 -1.44 -2.83 27.09
N ALA A 20 -1.10 -2.94 25.81
CA ALA A 20 -0.01 -3.76 25.32
C ALA A 20 1.31 -2.96 25.42
N LEU A 21 2.30 -3.55 26.08
CA LEU A 21 3.69 -3.10 26.09
C LEU A 21 4.48 -3.98 25.12
N TYR A 22 5.16 -3.37 24.16
CA TYR A 22 5.97 -4.08 23.17
C TYR A 22 7.32 -3.37 22.99
N PHE A 23 8.34 -4.15 22.63
CA PHE A 23 9.66 -3.62 22.33
C PHE A 23 9.70 -3.19 20.86
N ASP A 24 10.10 -1.93 20.63
CA ASP A 24 10.29 -1.38 19.30
C ASP A 24 11.79 -1.38 18.95
N ALA A 25 12.23 -2.41 18.24
CA ALA A 25 13.61 -2.61 17.80
C ALA A 25 14.04 -1.64 16.68
N VAL A 26 13.09 -0.92 16.05
CA VAL A 26 13.37 0.01 14.95
C VAL A 26 13.88 1.37 15.45
N CYS A 27 13.59 1.73 16.70
CA CYS A 27 13.96 3.02 17.27
C CYS A 27 15.44 3.10 17.70
N GLY A 28 16.33 3.26 16.73
CA GLY A 28 17.76 3.56 16.96
C GLY A 28 18.57 2.39 17.52
N VAL A 29 19.82 2.68 17.92
CA VAL A 29 20.84 1.66 18.29
C VAL A 29 20.42 0.74 19.46
N ASN A 30 19.45 1.15 20.29
CA ASN A 30 19.09 0.42 21.52
C ASN A 30 17.61 -0.01 21.62
N GLY A 31 16.78 0.23 20.61
CA GLY A 31 15.33 0.00 20.68
C GLY A 31 14.64 0.77 21.82
N LYS A 32 13.30 0.87 21.78
CA LYS A 32 12.53 1.54 22.84
C LYS A 32 11.26 0.78 23.18
N TRP A 33 10.93 0.72 24.47
CA TRP A 33 9.64 0.20 24.91
C TRP A 33 8.51 1.17 24.56
N ARG A 34 7.48 0.67 23.87
CA ARG A 34 6.28 1.44 23.49
C ARG A 34 5.03 0.80 24.05
N THR A 35 4.02 1.64 24.29
CA THR A 35 2.71 1.20 24.78
C THR A 35 1.61 1.53 23.77
N LYS A 36 0.68 0.60 23.56
CA LYS A 36 -0.48 0.79 22.70
C LYS A 36 -1.73 0.23 23.36
N ALA A 37 -2.85 0.92 23.18
CA ALA A 37 -4.14 0.41 23.65
C ALA A 37 -4.47 -0.90 22.92
N ALA A 38 -4.84 -1.92 23.69
CA ALA A 38 -5.18 -3.25 23.20
C ALA A 38 -6.69 -3.52 23.40
N PHE A 39 -7.06 -4.79 23.46
CA PHE A 39 -8.44 -5.25 23.57
C PHE A 39 -8.92 -5.28 25.03
N THR A 40 -10.21 -5.56 25.23
CA THR A 40 -10.82 -5.75 26.55
C THR A 40 -10.47 -7.10 27.16
N ASP A 41 -10.19 -8.09 26.31
CA ASP A 41 -9.73 -9.43 26.67
C ASP A 41 -8.20 -9.47 26.80
N ARG A 42 -7.70 -10.20 27.80
CA ARG A 42 -6.29 -10.35 28.11
C ARG A 42 -5.56 -11.20 27.07
N GLU A 43 -6.16 -12.30 26.63
CA GLU A 43 -5.53 -13.23 25.67
C GLU A 43 -5.39 -12.57 24.30
N ALA A 44 -6.48 -11.98 23.78
CA ALA A 44 -6.44 -11.19 22.56
C ALA A 44 -5.41 -10.04 22.62
N SER A 45 -5.27 -9.41 23.79
CA SER A 45 -4.29 -8.33 23.99
C SER A 45 -2.85 -8.82 24.01
N LEU A 46 -2.60 -10.02 24.52
CA LEU A 46 -1.28 -10.64 24.55
C LEU A 46 -0.86 -11.06 23.13
N ALA A 47 -1.76 -11.70 22.38
CA ALA A 47 -1.54 -12.01 20.97
C ALA A 47 -1.27 -10.75 20.14
N PHE A 48 -1.98 -9.66 20.42
CA PHE A 48 -1.74 -8.36 19.80
C PHE A 48 -0.35 -7.78 20.14
N ALA A 49 0.06 -7.85 21.41
CA ALA A 49 1.36 -7.38 21.85
C ALA A 49 2.51 -8.18 21.20
N GLN A 50 2.38 -9.50 21.14
CA GLN A 50 3.33 -10.38 20.43
C GLN A 50 3.39 -10.08 18.92
N ARG A 51 2.24 -9.80 18.30
CA ARG A 51 2.20 -9.41 16.88
C ARG A 51 2.94 -8.10 16.63
N LEU A 52 2.88 -7.14 17.55
CA LEU A 52 3.61 -5.88 17.47
C LEU A 52 5.13 -6.08 17.66
N GLU A 53 5.53 -6.91 18.63
CA GLU A 53 6.95 -7.25 18.87
C GLU A 53 7.56 -7.92 17.62
N ARG A 54 6.90 -8.97 17.08
CA ARG A 54 7.33 -9.63 15.83
C ARG A 54 7.36 -8.69 14.62
N LYS A 55 6.42 -7.74 14.52
CA LYS A 55 6.42 -6.76 13.44
C LYS A 55 7.63 -5.83 13.54
N SER A 56 7.95 -5.39 14.76
CA SER A 56 9.11 -4.54 15.00
C SER A 56 10.43 -5.26 14.77
N GLU A 57 10.54 -6.53 15.16
CA GLU A 57 11.71 -7.38 14.86
C GLU A 57 11.93 -7.51 13.35
N ARG A 58 10.87 -7.82 12.59
CA ARG A 58 10.95 -7.87 11.11
C ARG A 58 11.36 -6.54 10.48
N GLU A 59 10.84 -5.43 11.02
CA GLU A 59 11.22 -4.08 10.57
C GLU A 59 12.70 -3.79 10.89
N ALA A 60 13.22 -4.21 12.05
CA ALA A 60 14.62 -4.07 12.44
C ALA A 60 15.56 -4.92 11.59
N GLU A 61 15.14 -6.14 11.21
CA GLU A 61 15.84 -7.02 10.28
C GLU A 61 15.75 -6.56 8.81
N ARG A 62 15.08 -5.43 8.53
CA ARG A 62 14.79 -4.94 7.17
C ARG A 62 14.03 -5.94 6.29
N LEU A 63 13.39 -6.94 6.90
CA LEU A 63 12.38 -7.82 6.29
C LEU A 63 11.04 -7.06 6.18
N PHE A 64 11.11 -5.81 5.70
CA PHE A 64 9.96 -5.01 5.38
C PHE A 64 9.47 -5.40 3.98
N ASP A 65 8.16 -5.53 3.80
CA ASP A 65 7.57 -5.64 2.48
C ASP A 65 7.60 -4.24 1.83
N PRO A 66 8.51 -3.98 0.87
CA PRO A 66 8.67 -2.65 0.26
C PRO A 66 7.37 -2.17 -0.39
N VAL A 67 6.46 -3.08 -0.74
CA VAL A 67 5.19 -2.79 -1.43
C VAL A 67 4.22 -2.03 -0.53
N LEU A 68 4.23 -2.26 0.79
CA LEU A 68 3.27 -1.64 1.72
C LEU A 68 3.44 -0.12 1.87
N GLY A 69 4.67 0.39 1.75
CA GLY A 69 4.95 1.82 1.75
C GLY A 69 4.59 2.48 0.42
N GLN A 70 4.87 1.77 -0.68
CA GLN A 70 4.63 2.23 -2.04
C GLN A 70 3.13 2.41 -2.31
N ALA A 71 2.25 1.52 -1.83
CA ALA A 71 0.81 1.61 -2.04
C ALA A 71 0.13 2.90 -1.54
N LYS A 72 0.79 3.67 -0.66
CA LYS A 72 0.27 4.94 -0.13
C LYS A 72 0.70 6.17 -0.95
N ARG A 73 1.67 6.02 -1.84
CA ARG A 73 2.16 7.12 -2.67
C ARG A 73 1.16 7.43 -3.79
N PRO A 74 1.16 8.66 -4.32
CA PRO A 74 0.36 9.03 -5.47
C PRO A 74 0.69 8.14 -6.67
N ILE A 75 -0.34 7.76 -7.43
CA ILE A 75 -0.18 6.93 -8.64
C ILE A 75 0.69 7.59 -9.71
N ALA A 76 0.71 8.93 -9.74
CA ALA A 76 1.56 9.70 -10.65
C ALA A 76 3.06 9.44 -10.40
N GLU A 77 3.48 9.31 -9.13
CA GLU A 77 4.87 9.01 -8.80
C GLU A 77 5.26 7.59 -9.27
N HIS A 78 4.33 6.65 -9.17
CA HIS A 78 4.54 5.29 -9.70
C HIS A 78 4.65 5.27 -11.22
N LEU A 79 3.86 6.10 -11.90
CA LEU A 79 3.93 6.22 -13.35
C LEU A 79 5.30 6.73 -13.80
N GLU A 80 5.82 7.81 -13.19
CA GLU A 80 7.14 8.33 -13.55
C GLU A 80 8.25 7.32 -13.25
N MET A 81 8.23 6.68 -12.07
CA MET A 81 9.20 5.63 -11.75
C MET A 81 9.14 4.50 -12.78
N PHE A 82 7.94 4.04 -13.18
CA PHE A 82 7.78 3.02 -14.20
C PHE A 82 8.37 3.45 -15.55
N LEU A 83 8.15 4.70 -15.96
CA LEU A 83 8.70 5.22 -17.22
C LEU A 83 10.24 5.34 -17.16
N GLU A 84 10.81 5.62 -16.00
CA GLU A 84 12.25 5.77 -15.79
C GLU A 84 12.99 4.43 -15.63
N THR A 85 12.40 3.45 -14.94
CA THR A 85 13.07 2.18 -14.59
C THR A 85 12.69 1.02 -15.49
N GLU A 86 11.42 0.89 -15.87
CA GLU A 86 10.90 -0.29 -16.56
C GLU A 86 10.81 -0.11 -18.08
N LEU A 87 10.79 1.13 -18.57
CA LEU A 87 10.90 1.36 -20.01
C LEU A 87 12.36 1.31 -20.44
N ASP A 88 12.66 0.30 -21.26
CA ASP A 88 13.97 0.09 -21.87
C ASP A 88 14.51 1.41 -22.48
N PRO A 89 15.70 1.88 -22.07
CA PRO A 89 16.26 3.16 -22.51
C PRO A 89 16.55 3.21 -24.01
N THR A 90 16.56 2.07 -24.70
CA THR A 90 16.73 2.00 -26.16
C THR A 90 15.44 2.31 -26.94
N ARG A 91 14.30 2.42 -26.25
CA ARG A 91 13.01 2.71 -26.91
C ARG A 91 12.92 4.16 -27.36
N SER A 92 12.23 4.37 -28.47
CA SER A 92 12.02 5.73 -29.00
C SER A 92 11.23 6.60 -28.02
N LYS A 93 11.59 7.89 -27.91
CA LYS A 93 10.85 8.88 -27.10
C LYS A 93 9.35 8.92 -27.42
N ARG A 94 9.02 8.68 -28.69
CA ARG A 94 7.62 8.60 -29.17
C ARG A 94 6.87 7.45 -28.51
N TYR A 95 7.50 6.28 -28.38
CA TYR A 95 6.91 5.13 -27.70
C TYR A 95 6.67 5.41 -26.21
N VAL A 96 7.66 5.99 -25.52
CA VAL A 96 7.54 6.39 -24.10
C VAL A 96 6.36 7.33 -23.91
N GLN A 97 6.25 8.38 -24.74
CA GLN A 97 5.12 9.32 -24.70
C GLN A 97 3.79 8.64 -24.97
N GLN A 98 3.73 7.71 -25.93
CA GLN A 98 2.51 6.98 -26.25
C GLN A 98 2.05 6.10 -25.07
N VAL A 99 2.98 5.42 -24.39
CA VAL A 99 2.69 4.62 -23.19
C VAL A 99 2.21 5.53 -22.06
N ARG A 100 2.91 6.64 -21.81
CA ARG A 100 2.53 7.64 -20.81
C ARG A 100 1.10 8.16 -21.01
N SER A 101 0.79 8.69 -22.20
CA SER A 101 -0.54 9.24 -22.48
C SER A 101 -1.66 8.19 -22.37
N ARG A 102 -1.36 6.92 -22.69
CA ARG A 102 -2.29 5.80 -22.53
C ARG A 102 -2.57 5.51 -21.06
N LEU A 103 -1.51 5.42 -20.24
CA LEU A 103 -1.64 5.16 -18.80
C LEU A 103 -2.33 6.32 -18.08
N GLU A 104 -1.95 7.57 -18.36
CA GLU A 104 -2.62 8.76 -17.81
C GLU A 104 -4.11 8.77 -18.15
N ARG A 105 -4.49 8.41 -19.38
CA ARG A 105 -5.90 8.34 -19.78
C ARG A 105 -6.69 7.30 -18.98
N VAL A 106 -6.09 6.16 -18.65
CA VAL A 106 -6.73 5.13 -17.82
C VAL A 106 -6.85 5.63 -16.38
N ILE A 107 -5.78 6.20 -15.82
CA ILE A 107 -5.75 6.72 -14.44
C ILE A 107 -6.82 7.80 -14.25
N VAL A 108 -6.84 8.80 -15.14
CA VAL A 108 -7.83 9.89 -15.12
C VAL A 108 -9.24 9.38 -15.39
N GLY A 109 -9.39 8.45 -16.34
CA GLY A 109 -10.68 7.87 -16.70
C GLY A 109 -11.33 7.04 -15.60
N VAL A 110 -10.52 6.36 -14.78
CA VAL A 110 -10.98 5.61 -13.60
C VAL A 110 -11.10 6.52 -12.37
N GLY A 111 -10.42 7.67 -12.36
CA GLY A 111 -10.36 8.57 -11.21
C GLY A 111 -9.48 8.05 -10.07
N ALA A 112 -8.43 7.29 -10.40
CA ALA A 112 -7.54 6.71 -9.41
C ALA A 112 -6.50 7.74 -8.92
N GLU A 113 -6.39 7.93 -7.60
CA GLU A 113 -5.34 8.77 -6.99
C GLU A 113 -4.17 7.94 -6.49
N ARG A 114 -4.44 6.70 -6.07
CA ARG A 114 -3.48 5.76 -5.49
C ARG A 114 -3.57 4.40 -6.19
N LEU A 115 -2.54 3.57 -6.00
CA LEU A 115 -2.53 2.20 -6.55
C LEU A 115 -3.72 1.36 -6.07
N ASN A 116 -4.17 1.55 -4.83
CA ASN A 116 -5.31 0.82 -4.28
C ASN A 116 -6.65 1.19 -4.93
N ASP A 117 -6.72 2.32 -5.63
CA ASP A 117 -7.94 2.76 -6.32
C ASP A 117 -8.09 2.09 -7.70
N LEU A 118 -7.03 1.43 -8.20
CA LEU A 118 -7.06 0.62 -9.41
C LEU A 118 -7.77 -0.72 -9.19
N ILE A 119 -9.08 -0.66 -9.01
CA ILE A 119 -9.93 -1.84 -8.87
C ILE A 119 -10.23 -2.39 -10.26
N THR A 120 -10.04 -3.70 -10.45
CA THR A 120 -10.25 -4.40 -11.74
C THR A 120 -11.60 -4.11 -12.39
N ILE A 121 -12.66 -4.01 -11.57
CA ILE A 121 -14.02 -3.73 -12.03
C ILE A 121 -14.11 -2.35 -12.68
N HIS A 122 -13.49 -1.33 -12.07
CA HIS A 122 -13.56 0.05 -12.55
C HIS A 122 -12.76 0.20 -13.84
N VAL A 123 -11.56 -0.40 -13.89
CA VAL A 123 -10.72 -0.45 -15.09
C VAL A 123 -11.46 -1.15 -16.23
N SER A 124 -12.05 -2.32 -15.98
CA SER A 124 -12.78 -3.10 -17.00
C SER A 124 -13.97 -2.33 -17.55
N ARG A 125 -14.72 -1.64 -16.68
CA ARG A 125 -15.85 -0.80 -17.08
C ARG A 125 -15.37 0.36 -17.95
N PHE A 126 -14.35 1.08 -17.53
CA PHE A 126 -13.78 2.18 -18.30
C PHE A 126 -13.29 1.72 -19.68
N LEU A 127 -12.58 0.58 -19.75
CA LEU A 127 -12.12 0.00 -21.01
C LEU A 127 -13.29 -0.41 -21.91
N ASN A 128 -14.40 -0.90 -21.36
CA ASN A 128 -15.60 -1.21 -22.13
C ASN A 128 -16.34 0.04 -22.59
N ASP A 129 -16.41 1.09 -21.78
CA ASP A 129 -17.01 2.38 -22.19
C ASP A 129 -16.23 3.01 -23.35
N LEU A 130 -14.89 2.88 -23.34
CA LEU A 130 -14.04 3.27 -24.47
C LEU A 130 -14.33 2.47 -25.75
N LYS A 131 -14.77 1.21 -25.64
CA LYS A 131 -15.15 0.37 -26.79
C LYS A 131 -16.51 0.76 -27.36
N VAL A 132 -17.49 1.03 -26.50
CA VAL A 132 -18.89 1.25 -26.90
C VAL A 132 -19.10 2.66 -27.44
N ASN A 133 -18.52 3.68 -26.81
CA ASN A 133 -18.77 5.09 -27.12
C ASN A 133 -17.73 5.73 -28.06
N GLY A 134 -16.90 4.91 -28.71
CA GLY A 134 -15.57 5.31 -29.20
C GLY A 134 -15.50 6.55 -30.09
N ARG A 135 -14.57 7.47 -29.76
CA ARG A 135 -13.63 7.91 -30.82
C ARG A 135 -12.70 6.73 -31.10
N PRO A 136 -12.45 6.37 -32.37
CA PRO A 136 -11.83 5.10 -32.72
C PRO A 136 -10.44 4.98 -32.09
N VAL A 137 -10.32 4.11 -31.11
CA VAL A 137 -9.03 3.57 -30.69
C VAL A 137 -8.60 2.65 -31.83
N SER A 138 -7.54 3.02 -32.56
CA SER A 138 -7.10 2.26 -33.74
C SER A 138 -6.94 0.78 -33.38
N ALA A 139 -7.27 -0.11 -34.32
CA ALA A 139 -7.18 -1.57 -34.11
C ALA A 139 -5.78 -2.02 -33.62
N ALA A 140 -4.72 -1.24 -33.91
CA ALA A 140 -3.37 -1.46 -33.39
C ALA A 140 -3.25 -1.26 -31.87
N THR A 141 -4.00 -0.34 -31.28
CA THR A 141 -4.01 -0.12 -29.82
C THR A 141 -4.85 -1.17 -29.08
N ARG A 142 -5.64 -1.97 -29.81
CA ARG A 142 -6.52 -3.03 -29.28
C ARG A 142 -5.74 -4.24 -28.75
N SER A 143 -4.53 -4.48 -29.29
CA SER A 143 -3.69 -5.64 -28.94
C SER A 143 -2.76 -5.37 -27.76
N ASP A 144 -2.30 -4.12 -27.58
CA ASP A 144 -1.27 -3.79 -26.58
C ASP A 144 -1.76 -3.87 -25.11
N PHE A 145 -3.05 -3.68 -24.84
CA PHE A 145 -3.59 -3.70 -23.47
C PHE A 145 -3.95 -5.11 -22.96
N VAL A 146 -3.95 -6.12 -23.84
CA VAL A 146 -4.39 -7.50 -23.52
C VAL A 146 -3.29 -8.53 -23.82
N ALA A 147 -2.23 -8.15 -24.52
CA ALA A 147 -1.10 -9.04 -24.83
C ALA A 147 -0.14 -9.18 -23.64
N THR A 148 -0.57 -9.91 -22.61
CA THR A 148 0.30 -10.71 -21.71
C THR A 148 -0.58 -11.65 -20.90
N CYS A 149 -0.83 -12.82 -21.48
CA CYS A 149 -1.08 -14.08 -20.77
C CYS A 149 -0.04 -15.07 -21.30
#